data_AF-A0A8H7FNZ7-F1
#
_entry.id   AF-A0A8H7FNZ7-F1
#
_cell.length_a   1.000
_cell.length_b   1.000
_cell.length_c   1.000
_cell.angle_alpha   90.00
_cell.angle_beta   90.00
_cell.angle_gamma   90.00
#
_symmetry.space_group_name_H-M   'P 1'
#
loop_
_entity.id
_entity.type
_entity.pdbx_description
1 polymer ?
#
loop_
_entity_poly.entity_id
_entity_poly.type
_entity_poly.pdbx_seq_one_letter_code
_entity_poly.pdbx_strand_id
1 'polypeptide(L)'
;MLLRSADPEQADIIDETLDLFRANSLFRNFEIKGPADRTLIVLILYISDCLAKLGTAKTVPTQIEASKSLNTLSVDNFAIPGDANFPLNAHYASPASRADAEYLRQYLTQVRQELAARLVEKLYADGTGKPSKWWMSFQKRRFMNRSLG
;
A
#
# COMPACT_ATOMS: atom_id res chain seq x y z
N MET A 1 24.23 18.62 -10.86
CA MET A 1 23.62 17.35 -10.43
C MET A 1 22.78 16.86 -11.59
N LEU A 2 23.29 15.91 -12.37
CA LEU A 2 22.59 15.42 -13.56
C LEU A 2 21.38 14.60 -13.11
N LEU A 3 20.18 14.99 -13.54
CA LEU A 3 18.98 14.17 -13.44
C LEU A 3 19.24 12.89 -14.23
N ARG A 4 19.57 11.80 -13.53
CA ARG A 4 19.52 10.46 -14.14
C ARG A 4 18.05 10.22 -14.44
N SER A 5 17.70 10.13 -15.72
CA SER A 5 16.42 9.59 -16.16
C SER A 5 16.25 8.23 -15.47
N ALA A 6 15.16 8.04 -14.73
CA ALA A 6 14.86 6.73 -14.17
C ALA A 6 14.69 5.74 -15.32
N ASP A 7 15.41 4.62 -15.27
CA ASP A 7 15.20 3.52 -16.20
C ASP A 7 13.84 2.89 -15.86
N PRO A 8 12.85 2.91 -16.76
CA PRO A 8 11.52 2.35 -16.48
C PRO A 8 11.55 0.84 -16.21
N GLU A 9 12.63 0.14 -16.58
CA GLU A 9 12.82 -1.29 -16.31
C GLU A 9 13.49 -1.55 -14.95
N GLN A 10 13.94 -0.50 -14.25
CA GLN A 10 14.55 -0.65 -12.93
C GLN A 10 13.46 -0.80 -11.86
N ALA A 11 13.54 -1.89 -11.09
CA ALA A 11 12.64 -2.16 -9.97
C ALA A 11 12.56 -0.96 -9.03
N ASP A 12 11.32 -0.55 -8.73
CA ASP A 12 11.03 0.59 -7.87
C ASP A 12 10.56 0.15 -6.47
N ILE A 13 10.21 1.12 -5.63
CA ILE A 13 9.75 0.86 -4.26
C ILE A 13 8.41 0.10 -4.21
N ILE A 14 7.60 0.15 -5.27
CA ILE A 14 6.32 -0.58 -5.35
C ILE A 14 6.62 -2.06 -5.59
N ASP A 15 7.57 -2.37 -6.48
CA ASP A 15 8.01 -3.74 -6.71
C ASP A 15 8.62 -4.33 -5.43
N GLU A 16 9.51 -3.58 -4.77
CA GLU A 16 10.09 -3.97 -3.48
C GLU A 16 9.00 -4.21 -2.41
N THR A 17 7.99 -3.34 -2.33
CA THR A 17 6.87 -3.49 -1.40
C THR A 17 6.10 -4.79 -1.65
N LEU A 18 5.78 -5.09 -2.92
CA LEU A 18 5.05 -6.30 -3.30
C LEU A 18 5.84 -7.56 -2.95
N ASP A 19 7.15 -7.57 -3.20
CA ASP A 19 8.03 -8.71 -2.88
C ASP A 19 8.18 -8.92 -1.37
N LEU A 20 8.30 -7.82 -0.61
CA LEU A 20 8.49 -7.85 0.83
C LEU A 20 7.19 -8.07 1.63
N PHE A 21 6.02 -7.85 1.03
CA PHE A 21 4.73 -7.83 1.73
C PHE A 21 4.46 -9.10 2.55
N ARG A 22 4.60 -10.30 1.93
CA ARG A 22 4.18 -11.55 2.59
C ARG A 22 5.04 -11.86 3.81
N ALA A 23 6.35 -11.67 3.70
CA ALA A 23 7.28 -11.86 4.80
C ALA A 23 7.00 -10.84 5.92
N ASN A 24 6.92 -9.55 5.56
CA ASN A 24 6.71 -8.48 6.54
C ASN A 24 5.37 -8.55 7.25
N SER A 25 4.30 -8.98 6.57
CA SER A 25 2.96 -9.14 7.16
C SER A 25 2.88 -10.11 8.34
N LEU A 26 3.92 -10.90 8.59
CA LEU A 26 4.03 -11.81 9.74
C LEU A 26 4.72 -11.19 10.95
N PHE A 27 5.43 -10.07 10.79
CA PHE A 27 6.19 -9.42 11.86
C PHE A 27 5.34 -8.39 12.61
N ARG A 28 5.59 -8.31 13.93
CA ARG A 28 4.93 -7.35 14.84
C ARG A 28 5.78 -6.13 15.16
N ASN A 29 7.10 -6.25 15.00
CA ASN A 29 8.07 -5.19 15.25
C ASN A 29 8.87 -4.95 13.97
N PHE A 30 9.16 -3.69 13.68
CA PHE A 30 9.99 -3.31 12.55
C PHE A 30 10.93 -2.18 12.98
N GLU A 31 12.23 -2.37 12.79
CA GLU A 31 13.23 -1.34 13.09
C GLU A 31 13.32 -0.37 11.92
N ILE A 32 12.93 0.89 12.15
CA ILE A 32 12.98 1.95 11.13
C ILE A 32 14.38 2.54 11.11
N LYS A 33 15.15 2.27 10.06
CA LYS A 33 16.53 2.75 9.88
C LYS A 33 16.57 4.05 9.09
N GLY A 34 15.59 4.31 8.23
CA GLY A 34 15.60 5.52 7.41
C GLY A 34 14.27 5.91 6.77
N PRO A 35 14.29 6.95 5.92
CA PRO A 35 13.10 7.42 5.19
C PRO A 35 12.50 6.37 4.25
N ALA A 36 13.32 5.53 3.61
CA ALA A 36 12.84 4.47 2.72
C ALA A 36 11.95 3.46 3.45
N ASP A 37 12.38 3.01 4.63
CA ASP A 37 11.60 2.11 5.49
C ASP A 37 10.23 2.68 5.84
N ARG A 38 10.17 4.00 6.11
CA ARG A 38 8.90 4.67 6.44
C ARG A 38 7.92 4.60 5.27
N THR A 39 8.38 4.80 4.05
CA THR A 39 7.54 4.64 2.86
C THR A 39 7.12 3.17 2.71
N LEU A 40 8.07 2.24 2.80
CA LEU A 40 7.82 0.81 2.69
C LEU A 40 6.73 0.32 3.68
N ILE A 41 6.80 0.74 4.94
CA ILE A 41 5.81 0.41 5.97
C ILE A 41 4.41 0.91 5.58
N VAL A 42 4.29 2.16 5.10
CA VAL A 42 2.99 2.72 4.68
C VAL A 42 2.41 1.91 3.51
N LEU A 43 3.25 1.51 2.56
CA LEU A 43 2.82 0.73 1.39
C LEU A 43 2.45 -0.71 1.75
N ILE A 44 3.17 -1.37 2.67
CA ILE A 44 2.83 -2.70 3.19
C ILE A 44 1.47 -2.68 3.91
N LEU A 45 1.22 -1.63 4.72
CA LEU A 45 -0.08 -1.45 5.36
C LEU A 45 -1.19 -1.22 4.33
N TYR A 46 -0.92 -0.43 3.29
CA TYR A 46 -1.89 -0.21 2.22
C TYR A 46 -2.24 -1.50 1.46
N ILE A 47 -1.27 -2.39 1.17
CA ILE A 47 -1.59 -3.72 0.60
C ILE A 47 -2.52 -4.50 1.54
N SER A 48 -2.30 -4.44 2.86
CA SER A 48 -3.18 -5.11 3.84
C SER A 48 -4.62 -4.58 3.76
N ASP A 49 -4.79 -3.27 3.63
CA ASP A 49 -6.10 -2.63 3.48
C ASP A 49 -6.76 -2.98 2.12
N CYS A 50 -5.99 -3.06 1.03
CA CYS A 50 -6.48 -3.56 -0.26
C CYS A 50 -7.01 -4.99 -0.17
N LEU A 51 -6.23 -5.91 0.42
CA LEU A 51 -6.66 -7.30 0.58
C LEU A 51 -7.86 -7.43 1.51
N ALA A 52 -7.90 -6.64 2.58
CA ALA A 52 -9.05 -6.56 3.47
C ALA A 52 -10.31 -6.07 2.73
N LYS A 53 -10.18 -5.01 1.92
CA LYS A 53 -11.27 -4.47 1.10
C LYS A 53 -11.85 -5.54 0.18
N LEU A 54 -11.02 -6.24 -0.59
CA LEU A 54 -11.47 -7.34 -1.45
C LEU A 54 -12.09 -8.50 -0.66
N GLY A 55 -11.56 -8.77 0.55
CA GLY A 55 -12.08 -9.78 1.46
C GLY A 55 -13.49 -9.51 2.02
N THR A 56 -13.96 -8.25 1.97
CA THR A 56 -15.33 -7.89 2.40
C THR A 56 -16.40 -8.11 1.32
N ALA A 57 -16.00 -8.43 0.09
CA ALA A 57 -16.94 -8.65 -1.01
C ALA A 57 -17.85 -9.86 -0.72
N LYS A 58 -19.16 -9.72 -1.01
CA LYS A 58 -20.15 -10.80 -0.82
C LYS A 58 -19.88 -12.01 -1.73
N THR A 59 -19.32 -11.76 -2.90
CA THR A 59 -18.94 -12.74 -3.91
C THR A 59 -17.47 -12.55 -4.26
N VAL A 60 -16.83 -13.60 -4.79
CA VAL A 60 -15.45 -13.52 -5.26
C VAL A 60 -15.37 -12.48 -6.39
N PRO A 61 -14.61 -11.39 -6.24
CA PRO A 61 -14.58 -10.35 -7.25
C PRO A 61 -13.82 -10.81 -8.49
N THR A 62 -14.33 -10.43 -9.67
CA THR A 62 -13.58 -10.48 -10.93
C THR A 62 -12.43 -9.46 -10.91
N GLN A 63 -11.48 -9.59 -11.83
CA GLN A 63 -10.37 -8.64 -11.94
C GLN A 63 -10.85 -7.20 -12.13
N ILE A 64 -11.88 -6.98 -12.95
CA ILE A 64 -12.46 -5.65 -13.21
C ILE A 64 -13.09 -5.06 -11.94
N GLU A 65 -13.84 -5.87 -11.17
CA GLU A 65 -14.44 -5.43 -9.91
C GLU A 65 -13.37 -5.10 -8.87
N ALA A 66 -12.31 -5.92 -8.79
CA ALA A 66 -11.18 -5.65 -7.92
C ALA A 66 -10.45 -4.36 -8.31
N SER A 67 -10.14 -4.15 -9.60
CA SER A 67 -9.53 -2.92 -10.12
C SER A 67 -10.36 -1.69 -9.75
N LYS A 68 -11.67 -1.72 -9.96
CA LYS A 68 -12.56 -0.61 -9.60
C LYS A 68 -12.55 -0.36 -8.10
N SER A 69 -12.70 -1.42 -7.30
CA SER A 69 -12.76 -1.30 -5.85
C SER A 69 -11.48 -0.73 -5.25
N LEU A 70 -10.31 -1.19 -5.73
CA LEU A 70 -9.02 -0.73 -5.24
C LEU A 70 -8.63 0.64 -5.80
N ASN A 71 -9.04 0.98 -7.03
CA ASN A 71 -8.87 2.34 -7.54
C ASN A 71 -9.66 3.35 -6.71
N THR A 72 -10.91 3.05 -6.33
CA THR A 72 -11.66 3.89 -5.38
C THR A 72 -10.92 4.03 -4.04
N LEU A 73 -10.50 2.91 -3.45
CA LEU A 73 -9.75 2.92 -2.19
C LEU A 73 -8.45 3.74 -2.25
N SER A 74 -7.79 3.78 -3.41
CA SER A 74 -6.53 4.51 -3.60
C SER A 74 -6.66 6.03 -3.53
N VAL A 75 -7.85 6.56 -3.84
CA VAL A 75 -8.16 8.00 -3.85
C VAL A 75 -9.08 8.44 -2.70
N ASP A 76 -9.65 7.49 -1.95
CA ASP A 76 -10.44 7.77 -0.75
C ASP A 76 -9.62 8.58 0.28
N ASN A 77 -10.30 9.38 1.10
CA ASN A 77 -9.63 10.15 2.14
C ASN A 77 -8.89 9.24 3.14
N PHE A 78 -7.61 9.50 3.37
CA PHE A 78 -6.77 8.77 4.33
C PHE A 78 -6.02 9.71 5.26
N ALA A 79 -5.60 9.19 6.41
CA ALA A 79 -4.77 9.94 7.35
C ALA A 79 -3.30 9.96 6.90
N ILE A 80 -2.63 11.09 7.08
CA ILE A 80 -1.17 11.26 6.88
C ILE A 80 -0.49 11.57 8.23
N PRO A 81 0.85 11.45 8.35
CA PRO A 81 1.56 11.85 9.56
C PRO A 81 1.13 13.23 10.07
N GLY A 82 0.85 13.34 11.36
CA GLY A 82 0.30 14.55 12.00
C GLY A 82 -1.22 14.56 12.13
N ASP A 83 -1.96 13.82 11.30
CA ASP A 83 -3.41 13.67 11.49
C ASP A 83 -3.70 12.84 12.76
N ALA A 84 -4.71 13.22 13.53
CA ALA A 84 -5.05 12.55 14.80
C ALA A 84 -5.29 11.04 14.65
N ASN A 85 -5.84 10.63 13.51
CA ASN A 85 -6.17 9.23 13.23
C ASN A 85 -5.03 8.46 12.53
N PHE A 86 -3.86 9.07 12.30
CA PHE A 86 -2.74 8.36 11.69
C PHE A 86 -2.09 7.39 12.70
N PRO A 87 -2.12 6.08 12.44
CA PRO A 87 -1.79 5.04 13.43
C PRO A 87 -0.31 4.96 13.81
N LEU A 88 0.56 5.63 13.04
CA LEU A 88 2.01 5.56 13.19
C LEU A 88 2.64 6.90 13.61
N ASN A 89 1.86 7.85 14.15
CA ASN A 89 2.37 9.19 14.53
C ASN A 89 3.62 9.15 15.43
N ALA A 90 3.77 8.14 16.29
CA ALA A 90 4.97 7.99 17.13
C ALA A 90 6.28 7.75 16.36
N HIS A 91 6.21 7.35 15.08
CA HIS A 91 7.35 6.97 14.25
C HIS A 91 7.58 7.90 13.04
N TYR A 92 6.65 8.83 12.80
CA TYR A 92 6.63 9.70 11.63
C TYR A 92 6.55 11.15 12.07
N ALA A 93 7.38 12.00 11.47
CA ALA A 93 7.26 13.44 11.64
C ALA A 93 6.04 13.95 10.87
N SER A 94 5.32 14.92 11.45
CA SER A 94 4.31 15.68 10.73
C SER A 94 4.96 16.52 9.62
N PRO A 95 4.27 16.79 8.50
CA PRO A 95 4.70 17.76 7.51
C PRO A 95 5.00 19.12 8.15
N ALA A 96 6.03 19.82 7.66
CA ALA A 96 6.46 21.10 8.23
C ALA A 96 5.50 22.25 7.91
N SER A 97 4.72 22.12 6.85
CA SER A 97 3.77 23.13 6.39
C SER A 97 2.52 22.50 5.80
N ARG A 98 1.47 23.32 5.60
CA ARG A 98 0.27 22.91 4.86
C ARG A 98 0.58 22.50 3.41
N ALA A 99 1.56 23.16 2.78
CA ALA A 99 1.98 22.83 1.42
C ALA A 99 2.63 21.44 1.38
N ASP A 100 3.52 21.13 2.33
CA ASP A 100 4.15 19.81 2.44
C ASP A 100 3.12 18.71 2.75
N ALA A 101 2.11 19.03 3.56
CA ALA A 101 1.02 18.11 3.86
C ALA A 101 0.20 17.76 2.60
N GLU A 102 -0.14 18.76 1.79
CA GLU A 102 -0.85 18.56 0.53
C GLU A 102 0.00 17.79 -0.49
N TYR A 103 1.28 18.14 -0.60
CA TYR A 103 2.23 17.41 -1.45
C TYR A 103 2.35 15.93 -1.05
N LEU A 104 2.48 15.65 0.25
CA LEU A 104 2.54 14.28 0.76
C LEU A 104 1.25 13.51 0.46
N ARG A 105 0.10 14.16 0.60
CA ARG A 105 -1.21 13.56 0.29
C ARG A 105 -1.29 13.18 -1.19
N GLN A 106 -0.91 14.10 -2.09
CA GLN A 106 -0.88 13.84 -3.54
C GLN A 106 0.10 12.73 -3.91
N TYR A 107 1.31 12.75 -3.35
CA TYR A 107 2.31 11.70 -3.55
C TYR A 107 1.77 10.33 -3.12
N LEU A 108 1.21 10.23 -1.91
CA LEU A 108 0.67 8.97 -1.41
C LEU A 108 -0.54 8.50 -2.24
N THR A 109 -1.39 9.40 -2.74
CA THR A 109 -2.48 9.03 -3.66
C THR A 109 -1.94 8.39 -4.94
N GLN A 110 -0.93 9.00 -5.57
CA GLN A 110 -0.33 8.46 -6.80
C GLN A 110 0.30 7.08 -6.57
N VAL A 111 1.08 6.92 -5.50
CA VAL A 111 1.72 5.64 -5.18
C VAL A 111 0.68 4.58 -4.83
N ARG A 112 -0.41 4.93 -4.13
CA ARG A 112 -1.53 4.02 -3.85
C ARG A 112 -2.22 3.55 -5.12
N GLN A 113 -2.46 4.44 -6.09
CA GLN A 113 -3.08 4.10 -7.37
C GLN A 113 -2.23 3.09 -8.14
N GLU A 114 -0.94 3.36 -8.27
CA GLU A 114 0.00 2.49 -8.97
C GLU A 114 0.15 1.14 -8.26
N LEU A 115 0.33 1.14 -6.94
CA LEU A 115 0.43 -0.08 -6.14
C LEU A 115 -0.86 -0.92 -6.20
N ALA A 116 -2.04 -0.29 -6.19
CA ALA A 116 -3.31 -0.97 -6.36
C ALA A 116 -3.41 -1.65 -7.73
N ALA A 117 -3.00 -0.97 -8.80
CA ALA A 117 -3.00 -1.52 -10.15
C ALA A 117 -2.08 -2.75 -10.26
N ARG A 118 -0.82 -2.62 -9.84
CA ARG A 118 0.15 -3.73 -9.87
C ARG A 118 -0.26 -4.89 -8.95
N LEU A 119 -0.87 -4.60 -7.79
CA LEU A 119 -1.39 -5.64 -6.90
C LEU A 119 -2.50 -6.45 -7.58
N VAL A 120 -3.42 -5.81 -8.32
CA VAL A 120 -4.47 -6.54 -9.05
C VAL A 120 -3.87 -7.46 -10.10
N GLU A 121 -2.86 -7.02 -10.85
CA GLU A 121 -2.15 -7.90 -11.79
C GLU A 121 -1.56 -9.13 -11.09
N LYS A 122 -0.89 -8.95 -9.95
CA LYS A 122 -0.35 -10.05 -9.14
C LYS A 122 -1.44 -10.97 -8.58
N LEU A 123 -2.61 -10.44 -8.24
CA LEU A 123 -3.73 -11.22 -7.70
C LEU A 123 -4.36 -12.14 -8.74
N TYR A 124 -4.42 -11.73 -10.01
CA TYR A 124 -5.12 -12.46 -11.07
C TYR A 124 -4.18 -13.08 -12.12
N ALA A 125 -2.86 -13.08 -11.85
CA ALA A 125 -1.82 -13.57 -12.76
C ALA A 125 -1.98 -15.04 -13.19
N ASP A 126 -2.71 -15.87 -12.42
CA ASP A 126 -2.92 -17.29 -12.76
C ASP A 126 -4.02 -17.53 -13.81
N GLY A 127 -4.69 -16.48 -14.28
CA GLY A 127 -5.72 -16.55 -15.33
C GLY A 127 -7.02 -17.23 -14.90
N THR A 128 -7.18 -17.58 -13.62
CA THR A 128 -8.40 -18.28 -13.12
C THR A 128 -9.63 -17.37 -13.04
N GLY A 129 -9.46 -16.06 -13.25
CA GLY A 129 -10.50 -15.05 -13.05
C GLY A 129 -10.84 -14.79 -11.57
N LYS A 130 -10.06 -15.35 -10.63
CA LYS A 130 -10.25 -15.21 -9.18
C LYS A 130 -8.96 -14.66 -8.55
N PRO A 131 -9.05 -13.91 -7.44
CA PRO A 131 -7.86 -13.44 -6.74
C PRO A 131 -7.13 -14.62 -6.09
N SER A 132 -5.81 -14.60 -6.20
CA SER A 132 -4.91 -15.62 -5.69
C SER A 132 -5.15 -15.91 -4.21
N LYS A 133 -5.49 -17.16 -3.88
CA LYS A 133 -5.69 -17.60 -2.49
C LYS A 133 -4.45 -17.38 -1.60
N TRP A 134 -3.26 -17.40 -2.20
CA TRP A 134 -2.00 -17.22 -1.49
C TRP A 134 -1.83 -15.80 -0.97
N TRP A 135 -2.26 -14.81 -1.76
CA TRP A 135 -2.34 -13.41 -1.33
C TRP A 135 -3.54 -13.19 -0.40
N MET A 136 -4.72 -13.69 -0.77
CA MET A 136 -5.95 -13.50 0.01
C MET A 136 -5.90 -14.15 1.40
N SER A 137 -4.98 -15.10 1.65
CA SER A 137 -4.73 -15.65 3.00
C SER A 137 -4.27 -14.59 4.01
N PHE A 138 -3.76 -13.45 3.55
CA PHE A 138 -3.30 -12.33 4.37
C PHE A 138 -4.38 -11.26 4.64
N GLN A 139 -5.59 -11.37 4.08
CA GLN A 139 -6.63 -10.31 4.16
C GLN A 139 -7.03 -9.90 5.60
N LYS A 140 -6.88 -10.81 6.58
CA LYS A 140 -7.15 -10.57 8.01
C LYS A 140 -5.88 -10.33 8.84
N ARG A 141 -4.69 -10.40 8.21
CA ARG A 141 -3.41 -10.11 8.86
C ARG A 141 -3.19 -8.59 8.85
N ARG A 142 -2.44 -8.11 9.84
CA ARG A 142 -2.10 -6.70 10.01
C ARG A 142 -0.64 -6.61 10.42
N PHE A 143 0.19 -6.09 9.54
CA PHE A 143 1.58 -5.77 9.84
C PHE A 143 1.65 -4.81 11.04
N MET A 144 2.55 -5.07 11.99
CA MET A 144 2.66 -4.31 13.26
C MET A 144 1.36 -4.23 14.09
N ASN A 145 0.35 -5.08 13.82
CA ASN A 145 -1.02 -4.93 14.34
C ASN A 145 -1.64 -3.54 14.08
N ARG A 146 -1.30 -2.90 12.95
CA ARG A 146 -1.83 -1.60 12.52
C ARG A 146 -2.63 -1.72 11.21
N SER A 147 -3.52 -0.77 10.96
CA SER A 147 -4.29 -0.56 9.72
C SER A 147 -4.32 0.94 9.44
N LEU A 148 -4.31 1.38 8.18
CA LEU A 148 -4.41 2.82 7.87
C LEU A 148 -5.85 3.34 7.92
N GLY A 149 -6.84 2.45 8.02
CA GLY A 149 -8.27 2.77 8.09
C GLY A 149 -9.03 2.09 6.97
#